data_AF-A0AAN4WLP9-F1
#
_entry.id   AF-A0AAN4WLP9-F1
#
_cell.length_a   1.000
_cell.length_b   1.000
_cell.length_c   1.000
_cell.angle_alpha   90.00
_cell.angle_beta   90.00
_cell.angle_gamma   90.00
#
_symmetry.space_group_name_H-M   'P 1'
#
loop_
_entity.id
_entity.type
_entity.pdbx_description
1 polymer ?
#
loop_
_entity_poly.entity_id
_entity_poly.type
_entity_poly.pdbx_seq_one_letter_code
_entity_poly.pdbx_strand_id
1 'polypeptide(L)'
;MKPIPAPARLSPLFVAATLTLGAGAAMAQTAPAAAPTAASPAAAPAQTVRLRGTIEAATPTSLTVKERGGQTVTLALSPTLVVQEVYPIALGDIQPGSFIGTAALPQADGTQRAIAVTVFPESARGAGEGHRPFDLQPQSTMTNATVADVAGVSDAAGGAAKGRTLKLTYQGGEKTVIVPPGAPVVTFRGGDRSLLVPGASVSLTAQEVNGTPTATRINAGRNGFALPY
;
A
#
# COMPACT_ATOMS: atom_id res chain seq x y z
N MET A 1 7.76 26.25 35.83
CA MET A 1 8.37 26.15 34.49
C MET A 1 8.51 24.68 34.15
N LYS A 2 7.83 24.22 33.09
CA LYS A 2 7.74 22.81 32.68
C LYS A 2 8.85 22.53 31.66
N PRO A 3 9.61 21.43 31.76
CA PRO A 3 10.75 21.20 30.87
C PRO A 3 10.29 20.90 29.44
N ILE A 4 11.06 21.44 28.49
CA ILE A 4 10.91 21.25 27.05
C ILE A 4 11.28 19.79 26.70
N PRO A 5 10.45 19.03 25.96
CA PRO A 5 10.83 17.70 25.50
C PRO A 5 11.87 17.81 24.37
N ALA A 6 12.95 17.05 24.50
CA ALA A 6 14.02 16.94 23.51
C ALA A 6 13.50 16.38 22.17
N PRO A 7 14.13 16.71 21.02
CA PRO A 7 13.75 16.15 19.74
C PRO A 7 14.02 14.64 19.69
N ALA A 8 13.01 13.90 19.25
CA ALA A 8 13.09 12.45 19.04
C ALA A 8 14.16 12.12 18.00
N ARG A 9 15.08 11.20 18.36
CA ARG A 9 16.13 10.69 17.48
C ARG A 9 15.51 9.81 16.39
N LEU A 10 15.90 10.07 15.14
CA LEU A 10 15.66 9.19 13.99
C LEU A 10 16.28 7.80 14.23
N SER A 11 15.55 6.76 13.81
CA SER A 11 15.99 5.36 13.84
C SER A 11 17.31 5.16 13.09
N PRO A 12 18.25 4.33 13.60
CA PRO A 12 19.50 4.05 12.92
C PRO A 12 19.28 2.92 11.92
N LEU A 13 18.79 3.24 10.73
CA LEU A 13 19.22 2.51 9.53
C LEU A 13 20.33 3.37 8.91
N PHE A 14 21.40 2.75 8.44
CA PHE A 14 22.66 3.38 8.00
C PHE A 14 23.67 3.66 9.12
N VAL A 15 24.27 2.59 9.66
CA VAL A 15 25.63 2.66 10.20
C VAL A 15 26.57 2.13 9.13
N ALA A 16 27.31 3.03 8.49
CA ALA A 16 28.47 2.68 7.69
C ALA A 16 29.63 2.33 8.63
N ALA A 17 30.14 1.10 8.52
CA ALA A 17 31.30 0.67 9.28
C ALA A 17 32.58 1.25 8.66
N THR A 18 33.14 2.28 9.28
CA THR A 18 34.46 2.81 8.93
C THR A 18 35.52 1.98 9.65
N LEU A 19 36.19 1.08 8.92
CA LEU A 19 37.31 0.29 9.45
C LEU A 19 38.63 1.05 9.21
N THR A 20 39.18 1.65 10.26
CA THR A 20 40.56 2.17 10.27
C THR A 20 41.55 1.04 10.51
N LEU A 21 42.38 0.71 9.51
CA LEU A 21 43.56 -0.16 9.70
C LEU A 21 44.76 0.68 10.14
N GLY A 22 45.29 0.38 11.32
CA GLY A 22 46.59 0.84 11.79
C GLY A 22 47.72 0.00 11.18
N ALA A 23 48.81 0.66 10.79
CA ALA A 23 50.01 0.04 10.25
C ALA A 23 50.92 -0.48 11.39
N GLY A 24 51.44 -1.70 11.23
CA GLY A 24 52.49 -2.28 12.05
C GLY A 24 53.24 -3.36 11.25
N ALA A 25 54.53 -3.12 11.01
CA ALA A 25 55.39 -3.89 10.12
C ALA A 25 55.96 -5.16 10.77
N ALA A 26 56.06 -6.26 10.01
CA ALA A 26 57.10 -7.29 10.15
C ALA A 26 57.16 -8.16 8.88
N MET A 27 58.37 -8.36 8.35
CA MET A 27 58.66 -9.14 7.14
C MET A 27 58.67 -10.65 7.41
N ALA A 28 57.97 -11.43 6.58
CA ALA A 28 58.24 -12.86 6.37
C ALA A 28 57.67 -13.33 5.01
N GLN A 29 58.48 -14.08 4.27
CA GLN A 29 58.26 -14.58 2.92
C GLN A 29 57.07 -15.56 2.84
N THR A 30 56.16 -15.40 1.87
CA THR A 30 55.12 -16.39 1.53
C THR A 30 54.70 -16.33 0.05
N ALA A 31 54.27 -17.49 -0.47
CA ALA A 31 53.94 -17.88 -1.85
C ALA A 31 52.98 -16.94 -2.63
N PRO A 32 52.92 -16.99 -3.98
CA PRO A 32 52.00 -16.17 -4.76
C PRO A 32 50.54 -16.53 -4.45
N ALA A 33 49.90 -15.69 -3.64
CA ALA A 33 48.48 -15.78 -3.33
C ALA A 33 47.66 -15.39 -4.56
N ALA A 34 46.77 -16.28 -4.99
CA ALA A 34 45.74 -15.99 -5.97
C ALA A 34 44.88 -14.82 -5.47
N ALA A 35 44.79 -13.75 -6.25
CA ALA A 35 43.99 -12.58 -5.92
C ALA A 35 42.50 -12.98 -5.82
N PRO A 36 41.79 -12.67 -4.73
CA PRO A 36 40.36 -12.91 -4.66
C PRO A 36 39.65 -11.98 -5.63
N THR A 37 38.95 -12.56 -6.60
CA THR A 37 38.02 -11.84 -7.46
C THR A 37 36.96 -11.19 -6.58
N ALA A 38 36.94 -9.87 -6.50
CA ALA A 38 35.93 -9.13 -5.74
C ALA A 38 34.55 -9.43 -6.33
N ALA A 39 33.74 -10.20 -5.61
CA ALA A 39 32.32 -10.35 -5.93
C ALA A 39 31.66 -8.97 -5.79
N SER A 40 31.10 -8.46 -6.89
CA SER A 40 30.28 -7.24 -6.83
C SER A 40 29.10 -7.51 -5.88
N PRO A 41 28.81 -6.63 -4.91
CA PRO A 41 27.64 -6.79 -4.07
C PRO A 41 26.40 -6.77 -4.98
N ALA A 42 25.61 -7.85 -4.93
CA ALA A 42 24.30 -7.89 -5.54
C ALA A 42 23.49 -6.71 -4.98
N ALA A 43 23.05 -5.80 -5.85
CA ALA A 43 22.19 -4.70 -5.45
C ALA A 43 20.94 -5.28 -4.77
N ALA A 44 20.72 -4.90 -3.50
CA ALA A 44 19.53 -5.29 -2.79
C ALA A 44 18.29 -4.85 -3.59
N PRO A 45 17.22 -5.66 -3.69
CA PRO A 45 16.03 -5.28 -4.41
C PRO A 45 15.50 -3.96 -3.82
N ALA A 46 15.27 -2.97 -4.70
CA ALA A 46 14.76 -1.66 -4.32
C ALA A 46 13.50 -1.84 -3.46
N GLN A 47 13.56 -1.43 -2.20
CA GLN A 47 12.47 -1.62 -1.27
C GLN A 47 11.27 -0.79 -1.74
N THR A 48 10.22 -1.49 -2.17
CA THR A 48 8.97 -0.86 -2.56
C THR A 48 8.15 -0.58 -1.30
N VAL A 49 7.89 0.70 -1.04
CA VAL A 49 7.13 1.16 0.12
C VAL A 49 5.74 1.60 -0.32
N ARG A 50 4.73 1.25 0.47
CA ARG A 50 3.35 1.75 0.29
C ARG A 50 3.08 2.82 1.34
N LEU A 51 2.58 3.95 0.88
CA LEU A 51 2.31 5.12 1.72
C LEU A 51 0.86 5.55 1.51
N ARG A 52 0.20 5.96 2.60
CA ARG A 52 -1.16 6.48 2.57
C ARG A 52 -1.24 7.76 3.37
N GLY A 53 -1.91 8.77 2.83
CA GLY A 53 -1.89 10.09 3.43
C GLY A 53 -2.71 11.13 2.68
N THR A 54 -2.45 12.38 3.02
CA THR A 54 -3.06 13.56 2.40
C THR A 54 -1.96 14.41 1.78
N ILE A 55 -2.16 14.89 0.56
CA ILE A 55 -1.23 15.80 -0.09
C ILE A 55 -1.22 17.14 0.65
N GLU A 56 -0.05 17.59 1.10
CA GLU A 56 0.15 18.95 1.65
C GLU A 56 0.57 19.92 0.54
N ALA A 57 1.44 19.47 -0.36
CA ALA A 57 1.92 20.24 -1.50
C ALA A 57 2.24 19.35 -2.69
N ALA A 58 2.06 19.88 -3.90
CA ALA A 58 2.42 19.20 -5.14
C ALA A 58 3.12 20.17 -6.08
N THR A 59 4.17 19.69 -6.74
CA THR A 59 4.87 20.38 -7.82
C THR A 59 4.90 19.47 -9.06
N PRO A 60 5.39 19.94 -10.21
CA PRO A 60 5.51 19.07 -11.40
C PRO A 60 6.40 17.84 -11.21
N THR A 61 7.35 17.89 -10.27
CA THR A 61 8.38 16.85 -10.07
C THR A 61 8.43 16.29 -8.66
N SER A 62 7.67 16.83 -7.70
CA SER A 62 7.65 16.38 -6.32
C SER A 62 6.26 16.43 -5.69
N LEU A 63 6.06 15.60 -4.66
CA LEU A 63 4.85 15.52 -3.88
C LEU A 63 5.18 15.44 -2.40
N THR A 64 4.59 16.33 -1.60
CA THR A 64 4.70 16.30 -0.14
C THR A 64 3.40 15.74 0.43
N VAL A 65 3.50 14.65 1.16
CA VAL A 65 2.37 13.91 1.72
C VAL A 65 2.51 13.82 3.23
N LYS A 66 1.44 14.19 3.94
CA LYS A 66 1.27 13.85 5.35
C LYS A 66 0.74 12.44 5.47
N GLU A 67 1.59 11.54 5.92
CA GLU A 67 1.24 10.14 6.15
C GLU A 67 0.25 9.98 7.30
N ARG A 68 -0.46 8.84 7.35
CA ARG A 68 -1.36 8.49 8.47
C ARG A 68 -0.69 8.56 9.83
N GLY A 69 0.61 8.25 9.92
CA GLY A 69 1.39 8.33 11.16
C GLY A 69 1.70 9.76 11.62
N GLY A 70 1.28 10.78 10.85
CA GLY A 70 1.52 12.20 11.14
C GLY A 70 2.86 12.73 10.63
N GLN A 71 3.72 11.86 10.08
CA GLN A 71 4.97 12.27 9.45
C GLN A 71 4.69 12.88 8.06
N THR A 72 5.41 13.95 7.74
CA THR A 72 5.39 14.54 6.39
C THR A 72 6.58 13.99 5.61
N VAL A 73 6.31 13.41 4.44
CA VAL A 73 7.31 12.84 3.53
C VAL A 73 7.25 13.57 2.21
N THR A 74 8.41 13.95 1.67
CA THR A 74 8.54 14.51 0.33
C THR A 74 9.09 13.45 -0.61
N LEU A 75 8.39 13.20 -1.70
CA LEU A 75 8.75 12.22 -2.72
C LEU A 75 8.99 12.91 -4.05
N ALA A 76 9.98 12.43 -4.81
CA ALA A 76 10.08 12.74 -6.23
C ALA A 76 8.95 12.03 -6.99
N LEU A 77 8.52 12.60 -8.12
CA LEU A 77 7.56 11.96 -9.02
C LEU A 77 8.31 11.33 -10.19
N SER A 78 8.06 10.04 -10.43
CA SER A 78 8.62 9.38 -11.62
C SER A 78 8.15 10.07 -12.91
N PRO A 79 9.00 10.20 -13.94
CA PRO A 79 8.58 10.62 -15.27
C PRO A 79 7.48 9.70 -15.85
N THR A 80 7.52 8.41 -15.50
CA THR A 80 6.56 7.37 -15.89
C THR A 80 5.48 7.11 -14.84
N LEU A 81 5.23 8.09 -13.96
CA LEU A 81 4.22 8.02 -12.91
C LEU A 81 2.86 7.61 -13.47
N VAL A 82 2.25 6.58 -12.89
CA VAL A 82 0.87 6.19 -13.16
C VAL A 82 -0.04 6.82 -12.12
N VAL A 83 -1.02 7.62 -12.56
CA VAL A 83 -2.05 8.18 -11.69
C VAL A 83 -3.40 7.53 -11.99
N GLN A 84 -4.11 7.13 -10.94
CA GLN A 84 -5.47 6.60 -11.03
C GLN A 84 -6.39 7.39 -10.11
N GLU A 85 -7.62 7.61 -10.57
CA GLU A 85 -8.67 8.15 -9.72
C GLU A 85 -9.38 7.01 -8.99
N VAL A 86 -9.56 7.16 -7.68
CA VAL A 86 -10.45 6.33 -6.88
C VAL A 86 -11.76 7.06 -6.71
N TYR A 87 -12.87 6.40 -7.04
CA TYR A 87 -14.21 6.97 -6.91
C TYR A 87 -15.20 5.93 -6.39
N PRO A 88 -16.27 6.37 -5.69
CA PRO A 88 -17.25 5.47 -5.12
C PRO A 88 -18.18 4.89 -6.20
N ILE A 89 -18.62 3.66 -5.99
CA ILE A 89 -19.65 2.96 -6.77
C ILE A 89 -20.67 2.33 -5.81
N ALA A 90 -21.80 1.85 -6.33
CA ALA A 90 -22.80 1.22 -5.49
C ALA A 90 -22.34 -0.19 -5.08
N LEU A 91 -22.71 -0.63 -3.88
CA LEU A 91 -22.62 -2.05 -3.50
C LEU A 91 -23.39 -2.95 -4.49
N GLY A 92 -24.43 -2.38 -5.12
CA GLY A 92 -25.17 -2.92 -6.24
C GLY A 92 -24.30 -3.43 -7.39
N ASP A 93 -23.20 -2.74 -7.68
CA ASP A 93 -22.36 -2.94 -8.86
C ASP A 93 -21.40 -4.13 -8.71
N ILE A 94 -21.29 -4.71 -7.52
CA ILE A 94 -20.58 -5.97 -7.31
C ILE A 94 -21.46 -7.12 -7.83
N GLN A 95 -21.01 -7.77 -8.89
CA GLN A 95 -21.73 -8.85 -9.56
C GLN A 95 -20.92 -10.15 -9.50
N PRO A 96 -21.56 -11.32 -9.68
CA PRO A 96 -20.85 -12.55 -10.00
C PRO A 96 -19.88 -12.32 -11.17
N GLY A 97 -18.66 -12.82 -11.05
CA GLY A 97 -17.57 -12.61 -12.00
C GLY A 97 -16.73 -11.36 -11.75
N SER A 98 -17.17 -10.38 -10.95
CA SER A 98 -16.36 -9.22 -10.60
C SER A 98 -15.06 -9.64 -9.90
N PHE A 99 -13.93 -9.06 -10.31
CA PHE A 99 -12.67 -9.20 -9.56
C PHE A 99 -12.58 -8.08 -8.54
N ILE A 100 -12.51 -8.43 -7.26
CA ILE A 100 -12.51 -7.45 -6.16
C ILE A 100 -11.29 -7.62 -5.26
N GLY A 101 -10.89 -6.54 -4.61
CA GLY A 101 -10.01 -6.52 -3.45
C GLY A 101 -10.77 -6.02 -2.24
N THR A 102 -10.88 -6.83 -1.20
CA THR A 102 -11.59 -6.45 0.03
C THR A 102 -10.63 -6.47 1.22
N ALA A 103 -10.50 -5.32 1.87
CA ALA A 103 -9.89 -5.24 3.18
C ALA A 103 -10.93 -5.67 4.22
N ALA A 104 -10.58 -6.58 5.13
CA ALA A 104 -11.56 -7.15 6.05
C ALA A 104 -10.95 -7.51 7.41
N LEU A 105 -11.81 -7.74 8.39
CA LEU A 105 -11.47 -8.36 9.66
C LEU A 105 -11.97 -9.81 9.70
N PRO A 106 -11.11 -10.78 10.04
CA PRO A 106 -11.57 -12.14 10.33
C PRO A 106 -12.61 -12.17 11.45
N GLN A 107 -13.63 -13.01 11.31
CA GLN A 107 -14.66 -13.26 12.32
C GLN A 107 -14.48 -14.64 12.97
N ALA A 108 -15.07 -14.84 14.14
CA ALA A 108 -14.97 -16.09 14.90
C ALA A 108 -15.61 -17.28 14.16
N ASP A 109 -16.60 -17.03 13.29
CA ASP A 109 -17.26 -18.03 12.46
C ASP A 109 -16.49 -18.39 11.17
N GLY A 110 -15.29 -17.81 10.98
CA GLY A 110 -14.45 -18.03 9.80
C GLY A 110 -14.76 -17.11 8.61
N THR A 111 -15.84 -16.32 8.67
CA THR A 111 -16.13 -15.30 7.66
C THR A 111 -15.19 -14.10 7.77
N GLN A 112 -15.24 -13.22 6.78
CA GLN A 112 -14.52 -11.95 6.80
C GLN A 112 -15.52 -10.79 6.79
N ARG A 113 -15.43 -9.86 7.73
CA ARG A 113 -16.25 -8.65 7.72
C ARG A 113 -15.52 -7.54 6.98
N ALA A 114 -16.07 -7.11 5.83
CA ALA A 114 -15.44 -6.10 5.00
C ALA A 114 -15.38 -4.74 5.70
N ILE A 115 -14.21 -4.12 5.62
CA ILE A 115 -13.97 -2.72 5.99
C ILE A 115 -14.22 -1.84 4.77
N ALA A 116 -13.69 -2.25 3.62
CA ALA A 116 -13.82 -1.55 2.35
C ALA A 116 -13.67 -2.55 1.20
N VAL A 117 -14.39 -2.30 0.11
CA VAL A 117 -14.33 -3.13 -1.10
C VAL A 117 -13.89 -2.29 -2.28
N THR A 118 -12.96 -2.82 -3.06
CA THR A 118 -12.49 -2.25 -4.31
C THR A 118 -12.84 -3.18 -5.44
N VAL A 119 -13.61 -2.72 -6.43
CA VAL A 119 -13.85 -3.45 -7.66
C VAL A 119 -12.76 -3.06 -8.66
N PHE A 120 -11.96 -4.04 -9.09
CA PHE A 120 -10.91 -3.79 -10.07
C PHE A 120 -11.51 -3.72 -11.48
N PRO A 121 -11.03 -2.79 -12.34
CA PRO A 121 -11.27 -2.88 -13.76
C PRO A 121 -10.78 -4.23 -14.32
N GLU A 122 -11.41 -4.71 -15.40
CA GLU A 122 -11.06 -6.00 -16.01
C GLU A 122 -9.58 -6.07 -16.43
N SER A 123 -9.00 -4.96 -16.88
CA SER A 123 -7.57 -4.86 -17.22
C SER A 123 -6.62 -5.11 -16.03
N ALA A 124 -7.15 -5.12 -14.81
CA ALA A 124 -6.42 -5.41 -13.57
C ALA A 124 -6.86 -6.73 -12.92
N ARG A 125 -7.59 -7.60 -13.64
CA ARG A 125 -7.94 -8.94 -13.14
C ARG A 125 -6.67 -9.72 -12.78
N GLY A 126 -6.72 -10.43 -11.65
CA GLY A 126 -5.60 -11.19 -11.11
C GLY A 126 -4.56 -10.34 -10.35
N ALA A 127 -4.70 -9.00 -10.33
CA ALA A 127 -3.77 -8.12 -9.65
C ALA A 127 -3.68 -8.46 -8.14
N GLY A 128 -2.53 -9.03 -7.77
CA GLY A 128 -2.28 -9.50 -6.41
C GLY A 128 -3.39 -10.43 -5.93
N GLU A 129 -3.86 -11.37 -6.74
CA GLU A 129 -4.84 -12.37 -6.31
C GLU A 129 -4.38 -13.10 -5.03
N GLY A 130 -5.33 -13.51 -4.19
CA GLY A 130 -5.09 -14.29 -2.98
C GLY A 130 -5.52 -13.61 -1.68
N HIS A 131 -5.23 -14.28 -0.57
CA HIS A 131 -5.56 -13.83 0.78
C HIS A 131 -4.29 -13.66 1.61
N ARG A 132 -4.16 -12.52 2.29
CA ARG A 132 -2.93 -12.15 3.02
C ARG A 132 -3.20 -11.13 4.12
N PRO A 133 -2.30 -10.98 5.11
CA PRO A 133 -2.31 -9.84 6.03
C PRO A 133 -2.25 -8.51 5.28
N PHE A 134 -2.89 -7.48 5.83
CA PHE A 134 -2.93 -6.15 5.24
C PHE A 134 -2.74 -5.08 6.31
N ASP A 135 -2.03 -4.00 6.00
CA ASP A 135 -1.70 -2.94 6.97
C ASP A 135 -2.80 -1.87 7.11
N LEU A 136 -4.07 -2.19 6.87
CA LEU A 136 -5.12 -1.17 7.05
C LEU A 136 -5.36 -0.85 8.53
N GLN A 137 -5.49 -1.88 9.35
CA GLN A 137 -5.62 -1.80 10.80
C GLN A 137 -5.13 -3.11 11.44
N PRO A 138 -4.98 -3.19 12.79
CA PRO A 138 -4.57 -4.42 13.45
C PRO A 138 -5.42 -5.62 13.01
N GLN A 139 -4.75 -6.72 12.68
CA GLN A 139 -5.36 -7.99 12.26
C GLN A 139 -6.16 -7.94 10.94
N SER A 140 -6.11 -6.82 10.20
CA SER A 140 -6.81 -6.75 8.92
C SER A 140 -6.16 -7.62 7.86
N THR A 141 -6.99 -8.15 6.97
CA THR A 141 -6.60 -8.97 5.83
C THR A 141 -6.98 -8.28 4.54
N MET A 142 -6.34 -8.66 3.44
CA MET A 142 -6.74 -8.33 2.08
C MET A 142 -7.05 -9.61 1.33
N THR A 143 -8.24 -9.68 0.75
CA THR A 143 -8.63 -10.76 -0.15
C THR A 143 -8.86 -10.18 -1.54
N ASN A 144 -8.03 -10.56 -2.50
CA ASN A 144 -8.21 -10.24 -3.91
C ASN A 144 -8.67 -11.50 -4.64
N ALA A 145 -9.87 -11.51 -5.19
CA ALA A 145 -10.51 -12.71 -5.67
C ALA A 145 -11.66 -12.41 -6.63
N THR A 146 -12.11 -13.43 -7.34
CA THR A 146 -13.32 -13.37 -8.16
C THR A 146 -14.55 -13.63 -7.30
N VAL A 147 -15.61 -12.84 -7.48
CA VAL A 147 -16.91 -13.08 -6.85
C VAL A 147 -17.57 -14.26 -7.56
N ALA A 148 -17.67 -15.40 -6.89
CA ALA A 148 -18.37 -16.58 -7.41
C ALA A 148 -19.89 -16.46 -7.23
N ASP A 149 -20.33 -15.88 -6.11
CA ASP A 149 -21.74 -15.70 -5.81
C ASP A 149 -21.98 -14.47 -4.92
N VAL A 150 -23.18 -13.90 -5.06
CA VAL A 150 -23.65 -12.74 -4.30
C VAL A 150 -24.98 -13.12 -3.64
N ALA A 151 -24.93 -13.40 -2.34
CA ALA A 151 -26.12 -13.65 -1.55
C ALA A 151 -26.58 -12.35 -0.86
N GLY A 152 -27.84 -12.00 -1.07
CA GLY A 152 -28.43 -10.76 -0.56
C GLY A 152 -29.10 -10.90 0.80
N VAL A 153 -28.36 -11.20 1.89
CA VAL A 153 -28.88 -11.02 3.26
C VAL A 153 -27.72 -10.82 4.24
N SER A 154 -27.65 -9.66 4.87
CA SER A 154 -27.19 -9.52 6.26
C SER A 154 -28.03 -8.43 6.89
N ASP A 155 -28.91 -8.79 7.83
CA ASP A 155 -29.74 -7.83 8.56
C ASP A 155 -28.83 -6.83 9.29
N ALA A 156 -28.92 -5.56 8.89
CA ALA A 156 -28.74 -4.50 9.87
C ALA A 156 -30.08 -4.42 10.62
N ALA A 157 -30.09 -4.78 11.90
CA ALA A 157 -31.25 -4.56 12.75
C ALA A 157 -31.73 -3.09 12.57
N GLY A 158 -32.95 -2.90 12.05
CA GLY A 158 -33.58 -1.57 11.98
C GLY A 158 -33.64 -0.87 10.61
N GLY A 159 -34.01 -1.57 9.52
CA GLY A 159 -34.56 -0.90 8.32
C GLY A 159 -33.58 -0.12 7.44
N ALA A 160 -32.27 -0.26 7.64
CA ALA A 160 -31.24 0.30 6.76
C ALA A 160 -31.03 -0.55 5.49
N ALA A 161 -30.38 0.02 4.47
CA ALA A 161 -29.97 -0.67 3.25
C ALA A 161 -29.38 -2.07 3.57
N LYS A 162 -29.66 -3.08 2.74
CA LYS A 162 -29.24 -4.46 3.01
C LYS A 162 -27.77 -4.66 2.67
N GLY A 163 -27.01 -5.29 3.56
CA GLY A 163 -25.64 -5.73 3.28
C GLY A 163 -25.63 -6.89 2.29
N ARG A 164 -24.44 -7.32 1.87
CA ARG A 164 -24.27 -8.45 0.95
C ARG A 164 -23.28 -9.45 1.52
N THR A 165 -23.56 -10.73 1.31
CA THR A 165 -22.60 -11.81 1.54
C THR A 165 -22.02 -12.24 0.20
N LEU A 166 -20.71 -12.15 0.06
CA LEU A 166 -19.98 -12.49 -1.16
C LEU A 166 -19.23 -13.80 -0.95
N LYS A 167 -19.42 -14.76 -1.85
CA LYS A 167 -18.54 -15.92 -1.95
C LYS A 167 -17.41 -15.59 -2.92
N LEU A 168 -16.18 -15.59 -2.42
CA LEU A 168 -14.99 -15.25 -3.19
C LEU A 168 -14.17 -16.50 -3.49
N THR A 169 -13.62 -16.59 -4.70
CA THR A 169 -12.76 -17.69 -5.14
C THR A 169 -11.47 -17.16 -5.76
N TYR A 170 -10.36 -17.82 -5.45
CA TYR A 170 -9.03 -17.56 -5.99
C TYR A 170 -8.24 -18.87 -6.02
N GLN A 171 -7.08 -18.92 -6.69
CA GLN A 171 -6.33 -20.18 -6.84
C GLN A 171 -5.97 -20.88 -5.51
N GLY A 172 -5.84 -20.11 -4.43
CA GLY A 172 -5.51 -20.61 -3.09
C GLY A 172 -6.72 -20.94 -2.19
N GLY A 173 -7.95 -20.90 -2.71
CA GLY A 173 -9.16 -21.31 -1.99
C GLY A 173 -10.33 -20.35 -2.09
N GLU A 174 -11.23 -20.43 -1.11
CA GLU A 174 -12.44 -19.63 -1.06
C GLU A 174 -12.54 -18.83 0.24
N LYS A 175 -13.25 -17.70 0.19
CA LYS A 175 -13.60 -16.90 1.38
C LYS A 175 -15.04 -16.42 1.29
N THR A 176 -15.75 -16.48 2.41
CA THR A 176 -17.04 -15.82 2.57
C THR A 176 -16.85 -14.46 3.21
N VAL A 177 -17.31 -13.40 2.55
CA VAL A 177 -17.15 -12.02 2.99
C VAL A 177 -18.50 -11.37 3.22
N ILE A 178 -18.72 -10.82 4.41
CA ILE A 178 -19.90 -10.03 4.75
C ILE A 178 -19.56 -8.55 4.51
N VAL A 179 -20.24 -7.93 3.56
CA VAL A 179 -20.13 -6.51 3.24
C VAL A 179 -21.28 -5.77 3.91
N PRO A 180 -21.02 -5.03 5.01
CA PRO A 180 -22.07 -4.28 5.69
C PRO A 180 -22.56 -3.13 4.79
N PRO A 181 -23.80 -2.63 4.98
CA PRO A 181 -24.40 -1.60 4.13
C PRO A 181 -23.61 -0.30 4.04
N GLY A 182 -22.88 0.04 5.10
CA GLY A 182 -22.05 1.25 5.18
C GLY A 182 -20.60 1.05 4.74
N ALA A 183 -20.21 -0.15 4.28
CA ALA A 183 -18.86 -0.34 3.77
C ALA A 183 -18.68 0.45 2.46
N PRO A 184 -17.64 1.30 2.35
CA PRO A 184 -17.34 1.98 1.10
C PRO A 184 -16.98 0.97 0.02
N VAL A 185 -17.59 1.14 -1.16
CA VAL A 185 -17.26 0.41 -2.37
C VAL A 185 -16.71 1.40 -3.38
N VAL A 186 -15.52 1.11 -3.90
CA VAL A 186 -14.81 1.99 -4.83
C VAL A 186 -14.34 1.23 -6.05
N THR A 187 -14.02 1.96 -7.12
CA THR A 187 -13.29 1.43 -8.27
C THR A 187 -12.26 2.45 -8.77
N PHE A 188 -11.50 2.06 -9.79
CA PHE A 188 -10.46 2.87 -10.39
C PHE A 188 -10.82 3.28 -11.81
N ARG A 189 -10.38 4.47 -12.20
CA ARG A 189 -10.26 4.86 -13.61
C ARG A 189 -8.93 5.54 -13.86
N GLY A 190 -8.56 5.70 -15.13
CA GLY A 190 -7.41 6.49 -15.52
C GLY A 190 -7.52 7.91 -14.94
N GLY A 191 -6.42 8.39 -14.36
CA GLY A 191 -6.30 9.75 -13.85
C GLY A 191 -5.03 10.42 -14.37
N ASP A 192 -4.85 11.67 -14.00
CA ASP A 192 -3.67 12.46 -14.37
C ASP A 192 -3.20 13.34 -13.20
N ARG A 193 -2.10 14.06 -13.41
CA ARG A 193 -1.46 14.88 -12.36
C ARG A 193 -2.36 16.00 -11.82
N SER A 194 -3.44 16.39 -12.50
CA SER A 194 -4.43 17.36 -11.99
C SER A 194 -5.16 16.88 -10.74
N LEU A 195 -5.13 15.57 -10.45
CA LEU A 195 -5.66 15.00 -9.21
C LEU A 195 -4.75 15.23 -8.00
N LEU A 196 -3.47 15.58 -8.23
CA LEU A 196 -2.47 15.74 -7.18
C LEU A 196 -2.51 17.17 -6.65
N VAL A 197 -3.56 17.48 -5.89
CA VAL A 197 -3.77 18.81 -5.30
C VAL A 197 -3.69 18.74 -3.77
N PRO A 198 -3.30 19.84 -3.10
CA PRO A 198 -3.38 19.93 -1.64
C PRO A 198 -4.76 19.52 -1.12
N GLY A 199 -4.78 18.70 -0.06
CA GLY A 199 -5.98 18.15 0.55
C GLY A 199 -6.51 16.86 -0.08
N ALA A 200 -5.99 16.43 -1.24
CA ALA A 200 -6.40 15.16 -1.83
C ALA A 200 -5.86 13.97 -1.01
N SER A 201 -6.75 13.00 -0.74
CA SER A 201 -6.39 11.72 -0.13
C SER A 201 -5.72 10.83 -1.17
N VAL A 202 -4.59 10.21 -0.79
CA VAL A 202 -3.79 9.37 -1.68
C VAL A 202 -3.33 8.07 -1.04
N SER A 203 -3.24 7.04 -1.87
CA SER A 203 -2.46 5.83 -1.62
C SER A 203 -1.43 5.69 -2.75
N LEU A 204 -0.16 5.56 -2.39
CA LEU A 204 0.93 5.56 -3.35
C LEU A 204 1.92 4.44 -3.11
N THR A 205 2.59 4.06 -4.19
CA THR A 205 3.75 3.18 -4.18
C THR A 205 4.98 4.00 -4.49
N ALA A 206 5.99 3.91 -3.63
CA ALA A 206 7.27 4.56 -3.78
C ALA A 206 8.41 3.55 -3.73
N GLN A 207 9.52 3.90 -4.35
CA GLN A 207 10.77 3.15 -4.30
C GLN A 207 11.94 4.13 -4.21
N GLU A 208 13.06 3.68 -3.65
CA GLU A 208 14.29 4.46 -3.67
C GLU A 208 14.91 4.44 -5.07
N VAL A 209 15.18 5.62 -5.63
CA VAL A 209 15.89 5.80 -6.90
C VAL A 209 17.06 6.72 -6.63
N ASN A 210 18.29 6.20 -6.71
CA ASN A 210 19.53 6.95 -6.44
C ASN A 210 19.50 7.67 -5.07
N GLY A 211 19.05 6.99 -4.02
CA GLY A 211 18.93 7.59 -2.67
C GLY A 211 17.71 8.48 -2.46
N THR A 212 16.86 8.66 -3.48
CA THR A 212 15.68 9.55 -3.40
C THR A 212 14.37 8.74 -3.40
N PRO A 213 13.49 8.92 -2.41
CA PRO A 213 12.16 8.29 -2.44
C PRO A 213 11.35 8.84 -3.62
N THR A 214 10.97 7.95 -4.53
CA THR A 214 10.31 8.30 -5.79
C THR A 214 8.99 7.55 -5.91
N ALA A 215 7.89 8.29 -6.04
CA ALA A 215 6.56 7.74 -6.28
C ALA A 215 6.44 7.25 -7.74
N THR A 216 6.00 6.01 -7.90
CA THR A 216 5.84 5.34 -9.20
C THR A 216 4.37 5.12 -9.58
N ARG A 217 3.50 5.00 -8.58
CA ARG A 217 2.04 4.93 -8.77
C ARG A 217 1.32 5.68 -7.68
N ILE A 218 0.30 6.46 -8.03
CA ILE A 218 -0.55 7.18 -7.10
C ILE A 218 -2.02 6.91 -7.44
N ASN A 219 -2.77 6.47 -6.43
CA ASN A 219 -4.23 6.47 -6.43
C ASN A 219 -4.69 7.71 -5.66
N ALA A 220 -5.55 8.53 -6.26
CA ALA A 220 -6.01 9.78 -5.67
C ALA A 220 -7.53 9.89 -5.69
N GLY A 221 -8.10 10.48 -4.65
CA GLY A 221 -9.51 10.84 -4.59
C GLY A 221 -9.74 12.25 -5.14
N ARG A 222 -10.72 12.40 -6.02
CA ARG A 222 -11.10 13.72 -6.56
C ARG A 222 -11.95 14.50 -5.55
N ASN A 223 -11.81 15.82 -5.54
CA ASN A 223 -12.67 16.74 -4.77
C ASN A 223 -12.76 16.39 -3.28
N GLY A 224 -11.63 16.00 -2.67
CA GLY A 224 -11.58 15.64 -1.25
C GLY A 224 -12.18 14.27 -0.91
N PHE A 225 -12.50 13.44 -1.91
CA PHE A 225 -12.89 12.05 -1.66
C PHE A 225 -11.79 11.32 -0.90
N ALA A 226 -12.11 10.87 0.32
CA ALA A 226 -11.20 10.10 1.14
C ALA A 226 -11.14 8.66 0.66
N LEU A 227 -9.93 8.16 0.37
CA LEU A 227 -9.75 6.76 0.03
C LEU A 227 -10.09 5.90 1.25
N PRO A 228 -10.78 4.76 1.07
CA PRO A 228 -11.24 3.93 2.18
C PRO A 228 -10.15 3.01 2.75
N TYR A 229 -8.89 3.23 2.38
CA TYR A 229 -7.75 2.42 2.82
C TYR A 229 -6.52 3.24 3.12
#